data_AF-A0A1H9RQU1-F1
#
_entry.id   AF-A0A1H9RQU1-F1
#
_cell.length_a   1.000
_cell.length_b   1.000
_cell.length_c   1.000
_cell.angle_alpha   90.00
_cell.angle_beta   90.00
_cell.angle_gamma   90.00
#
_symmetry.space_group_name_H-M   'P 1'
#
loop_
_entity.id
_entity.type
_entity.pdbx_description
1 polymer ?
#
loop_
_entity_poly.entity_id
_entity_poly.type
_entity_poly.pdbx_seq_one_letter_code
_entity_poly.pdbx_strand_id
1 'polypeptide(L)'
;MRIQKTEARERKWTYLKEATGESTVSGALDAAADYYLKMRGDTTAQPNGCVPELIRRADQEGSLTAAEIAEILDVDELPLEYQSTWTIGE
;
A
#
# COMPACT_ATOMS: atom_id res chain seq x y z
N MET A 1 3.71 6.55 -24.24
CA MET A 1 2.29 6.92 -24.04
C MET A 1 2.22 8.39 -23.64
N ARG A 2 1.37 9.22 -24.27
CA ARG A 2 1.18 10.64 -23.89
C ARG A 2 -0.12 10.77 -23.11
N ILE A 3 -0.04 10.90 -21.79
CA ILE A 3 -1.21 11.17 -20.96
C ILE A 3 -1.55 12.66 -21.12
N GLN A 4 -2.80 12.97 -21.47
CA GLN A 4 -3.26 14.36 -21.55
C GLN A 4 -3.03 15.06 -20.21
N LYS A 5 -2.52 16.29 -20.21
CA LYS A 5 -2.39 17.06 -18.97
C LYS A 5 -3.63 17.92 -18.78
N THR A 6 -4.22 17.81 -17.60
CA THR A 6 -5.29 18.69 -17.12
C THR A 6 -4.86 19.23 -15.78
N GLU A 7 -5.32 20.42 -15.42
CA GLU A 7 -5.07 21.04 -14.11
C GLU A 7 -5.33 20.08 -12.94
N ALA A 8 -6.44 19.33 -12.99
CA ALA A 8 -6.79 18.36 -11.97
C ALA A 8 -5.79 17.19 -11.89
N ARG A 9 -5.27 16.74 -13.04
CA ARG A 9 -4.30 15.65 -13.10
C ARG A 9 -2.93 16.10 -12.61
N GLU A 10 -2.52 17.32 -12.96
CA GLU A 10 -1.25 17.89 -12.49
C GLU A 10 -1.24 18.02 -10.96
N ARG A 11 -2.34 18.51 -10.36
CA ARG A 11 -2.47 18.52 -8.89
C ARG A 11 -2.39 17.13 -8.27
N LYS A 12 -3.07 16.13 -8.85
CA LYS A 12 -2.99 14.75 -8.38
C LYS A 12 -1.56 14.21 -8.46
N TRP A 13 -0.82 14.52 -9.52
CA TRP A 13 0.59 14.10 -9.64
C TRP A 13 1.49 14.76 -8.61
N THR A 14 1.24 16.02 -8.24
CA THR A 14 1.94 16.67 -7.12
C THR A 14 1.73 15.90 -5.83
N TYR A 15 0.47 15.61 -5.47
CA TYR A 15 0.17 14.86 -4.25
C TYR A 15 0.68 13.43 -4.29
N LEU A 16 0.67 12.80 -5.46
CA LEU A 16 1.18 11.44 -5.61
C LEU A 16 2.68 11.38 -5.35
N LYS A 17 3.45 12.34 -5.89
CA LYS A 17 4.88 12.46 -5.60
C LYS A 17 5.17 12.69 -4.12
N GLU A 18 4.37 13.53 -3.47
CA GLU A 18 4.49 13.76 -2.02
C GLU A 18 4.22 12.48 -1.24
N ALA A 19 3.18 11.72 -1.62
CA ALA A 19 2.78 10.49 -0.94
C ALA A 19 3.79 9.35 -1.15
N THR A 20 4.37 9.20 -2.34
CA THR A 20 5.31 8.12 -2.66
C THR A 20 6.77 8.49 -2.37
N GLY A 21 7.07 9.77 -2.07
CA GLY A 21 8.45 10.27 -1.95
C GLY A 21 9.22 10.38 -3.27
N GLU A 22 8.54 10.18 -4.40
CA GLU A 22 9.19 10.10 -5.72
C GLU A 22 9.53 11.47 -6.30
N SER A 23 10.72 11.56 -6.91
CA SER A 23 11.22 12.80 -7.50
C SER A 23 10.59 13.12 -8.85
N THR A 24 10.04 12.12 -9.55
CA THR A 24 9.45 12.25 -10.89
C THR A 24 7.99 11.80 -10.92
N VAL A 25 7.22 12.34 -11.87
CA VAL A 25 5.82 11.92 -12.07
C VAL A 25 5.75 10.48 -12.55
N SER A 26 6.68 10.04 -13.41
CA SER A 26 6.73 8.65 -13.86
C SER A 26 6.99 7.69 -12.70
N GLY A 27 7.99 7.96 -11.86
CA GLY A 27 8.29 7.13 -10.69
C GLY A 27 7.10 7.04 -9.74
N ALA A 28 6.44 8.17 -9.46
CA ALA A 28 5.24 8.19 -8.61
C ALA A 28 4.07 7.37 -9.19
N LEU A 29 3.90 7.37 -10.52
CA LEU A 29 2.87 6.58 -11.19
C LEU A 29 3.22 5.10 -11.20
N ASP A 30 4.49 4.75 -11.40
CA ASP A 30 4.97 3.37 -11.39
C ASP A 30 4.80 2.77 -9.98
N ALA A 31 5.27 3.47 -8.94
CA ALA A 31 5.08 3.05 -7.54
C ALA A 31 3.58 2.89 -7.19
N ALA A 32 2.73 3.81 -7.62
CA ALA A 32 1.28 3.69 -7.37
C ALA A 32 0.64 2.51 -8.10
N ALA A 33 1.11 2.19 -9.31
CA ALA A 33 0.63 1.04 -10.07
C ALA A 33 1.09 -0.26 -9.41
N ASP A 34 2.37 -0.36 -9.03
CA ASP A 34 2.94 -1.54 -8.37
C ASP A 34 2.22 -1.81 -7.03
N TYR A 35 2.01 -0.76 -6.22
CA TYR A 35 1.22 -0.84 -4.99
C TYR A 35 -0.19 -1.38 -5.24
N TYR A 36 -0.91 -0.84 -6.23
CA TYR A 36 -2.26 -1.29 -6.54
C TYR A 36 -2.30 -2.77 -6.97
N LEU A 37 -1.34 -3.20 -7.79
CA LEU A 37 -1.23 -4.58 -8.26
C LEU A 37 -0.91 -5.54 -7.11
N LYS A 38 0.01 -5.17 -6.21
CA LYS A 38 0.34 -5.94 -4.99
C LYS A 38 -0.85 -6.07 -4.04
N MET A 39 -1.57 -4.97 -3.83
CA MET A 39 -2.74 -4.94 -2.94
C MET A 39 -3.93 -5.74 -3.48
N ARG A 40 -4.25 -5.57 -4.78
CA ARG A 40 -5.36 -6.26 -5.43
C ARG A 40 -5.06 -7.74 -5.66
N GLY A 41 -3.85 -8.06 -6.12
CA GLY A 41 -3.53 -9.38 -6.65
C GLY A 41 -4.38 -9.75 -7.87
N ASP A 42 -4.64 -11.05 -8.04
CA ASP A 42 -5.38 -11.62 -9.16
C ASP A 42 -4.80 -11.21 -10.53
N THR A 43 -3.47 -11.26 -10.60
CA THR A 43 -2.71 -11.06 -11.84
C THR A 43 -1.74 -12.22 -12.04
N THR A 44 -1.22 -12.37 -13.26
CA THR A 44 -0.25 -13.42 -13.57
C THR A 44 1.03 -13.32 -12.74
N ALA A 45 1.46 -12.10 -12.40
CA ALA A 45 2.67 -11.86 -11.62
C ALA A 45 2.41 -11.88 -10.10
N GLN A 46 1.21 -11.47 -9.68
CA GLN A 46 0.78 -11.46 -8.28
C GLN A 46 -0.57 -12.18 -8.14
N PRO A 47 -0.58 -13.51 -7.95
CA PRO A 47 -1.82 -14.28 -7.84
C PRO A 47 -2.62 -13.92 -6.58
N ASN A 48 -1.93 -13.67 -5.46
CA ASN A 48 -2.54 -13.35 -4.18
C ASN A 48 -2.29 -11.89 -3.82
N GLY A 49 -3.35 -11.13 -3.54
CA GLY A 49 -3.25 -9.74 -3.11
C GLY A 49 -3.23 -9.60 -1.59
N CYS A 50 -2.57 -8.56 -1.07
CA CYS A 50 -2.51 -8.29 0.36
C CYS A 50 -3.92 -8.04 0.96
N VAL A 51 -4.82 -7.36 0.24
CA VAL A 51 -6.18 -7.09 0.75
C VAL A 51 -7.04 -8.36 0.83
N PRO A 52 -7.11 -9.23 -0.22
CA PRO A 52 -7.73 -10.55 -0.09
C PRO A 52 -7.15 -11.39 1.04
N GLU A 53 -5.82 -11.37 1.22
CA GLU A 53 -5.15 -12.12 2.28
C GLU A 53 -5.53 -11.61 3.67
N LEU A 54 -5.58 -10.29 3.85
CA LEU A 54 -6.03 -9.66 5.09
C LEU A 54 -7.45 -10.09 5.47
N ILE A 55 -8.38 -10.07 4.51
CA ILE A 55 -9.77 -10.49 4.73
C ILE A 55 -9.82 -11.99 5.06
N ARG A 56 -9.08 -12.82 4.30
CA ARG A 56 -9.03 -14.27 4.51
C ARG A 56 -8.52 -14.63 5.90
N ARG A 57 -7.43 -14.01 6.35
CA ARG A 57 -6.87 -14.25 7.69
C ARG A 57 -7.80 -13.77 8.80
N ALA A 58 -8.39 -12.57 8.64
CA ALA A 58 -9.35 -12.06 9.61
C ALA A 58 -10.59 -12.96 9.76
N ASP A 59 -11.09 -13.54 8.65
CA ASP A 59 -12.22 -14.49 8.68
C ASP A 59 -11.85 -15.81 9.37
N GLN A 60 -10.64 -16.32 9.13
CA GLN A 60 -10.17 -17.59 9.71
C GLN A 60 -9.80 -17.49 11.20
N GLU A 61 -9.18 -16.38 11.60
CA GLU A 61 -8.64 -16.18 12.94
C GLU A 61 -9.62 -15.41 13.84
N GLY A 62 -10.68 -14.83 13.25
CA GLY A 62 -11.70 -14.02 13.93
C GLY A 62 -11.26 -12.58 14.24
N SER A 63 -9.96 -12.33 14.33
CA SER A 63 -9.36 -11.00 14.47
C SER A 63 -7.88 -11.04 14.09
N LEU A 64 -7.31 -9.88 13.77
CA LEU A 64 -5.86 -9.71 13.59
C LEU A 64 -5.35 -8.61 14.52
N THR A 65 -4.16 -8.82 15.06
CA THR A 65 -3.39 -7.81 15.78
C THR A 65 -2.79 -6.80 14.79
N ALA A 66 -2.43 -5.61 15.28
CA ALA A 66 -1.79 -4.60 14.45
C ALA A 66 -0.43 -5.07 13.87
N ALA A 67 0.29 -5.96 14.57
CA ALA A 67 1.52 -6.57 14.07
C ALA A 67 1.26 -7.49 12.87
N GLU A 68 0.21 -8.32 12.94
CA GLU A 68 -0.17 -9.20 11.82
C GLU A 68 -0.71 -8.42 10.63
N ILE A 69 -1.44 -7.32 10.88
CA ILE A 69 -1.88 -6.41 9.82
C ILE A 69 -0.66 -5.78 9.13
N ALA A 70 0.34 -5.34 9.90
CA ALA A 70 1.58 -4.78 9.35
C ALA A 70 2.30 -5.81 8.49
N GLU A 71 2.45 -7.05 8.98
CA GLU A 71 3.08 -8.16 8.23
C GLU A 71 2.41 -8.41 6.86
N ILE A 72 1.09 -8.29 6.76
CA ILE A 72 0.35 -8.55 5.50
C ILE A 72 0.46 -7.37 4.52
N LEU A 73 0.47 -6.14 5.04
CA LEU A 73 0.38 -4.92 4.24
C LEU A 73 1.74 -4.26 3.95
N ASP A 74 2.81 -4.71 4.60
CA ASP A 74 4.16 -4.21 4.39
C ASP A 74 4.65 -4.55 2.97
N VAL A 75 4.76 -3.53 2.13
CA VAL A 75 5.24 -3.63 0.75
C VAL A 75 6.17 -2.46 0.44
N ASP A 76 7.10 -2.64 -0.49
CA ASP A 76 8.13 -1.64 -0.81
C ASP A 76 7.57 -0.22 -1.08
N GLU A 77 6.41 -0.13 -1.72
CA GLU A 77 5.77 1.14 -2.11
C GLU A 77 5.07 1.84 -0.94
N LEU A 78 4.74 1.10 0.12
CA LEU A 78 4.16 1.62 1.35
C LEU A 78 4.66 0.79 2.55
N PRO A 79 5.92 1.00 2.99
CA PRO A 79 6.49 0.25 4.09
C PRO A 79 5.69 0.51 5.38
N LEU A 80 5.38 -0.56 6.11
CA LEU A 80 4.54 -0.48 7.30
C LEU A 80 5.20 -1.16 8.49
N GLU A 81 5.56 -0.35 9.50
CA GLU A 81 6.10 -0.83 10.77
C GLU A 81 5.09 -0.60 11.90
N TYR A 82 4.89 -1.62 12.74
CA TYR A 82 4.10 -1.50 13.97
C TYR A 82 5.00 -1.59 15.21
N GLN A 83 4.88 -0.62 16.11
CA GLN A 83 5.54 -0.61 17.41
C GLN A 83 4.51 -0.43 18.52
N SER A 84 4.57 -1.28 19.55
CA SER A 84 3.73 -1.16 20.74
C SER A 84 4.58 -0.92 21.99
N THR A 85 4.27 0.14 22.72
CA THR A 85 4.84 0.39 24.05
C THR A 85 3.80 0.00 25.10
N TRP A 86 4.14 -0.95 25.95
CA TRP A 86 3.30 -1.34 27.10
C TRP A 86 3.94 -0.87 28.39
N THR A 87 3.17 -0.13 29.19
CA THR A 87 3.54 0.27 30.54
C THR A 87 2.75 -0.58 31.52
N ILE A 88 3.43 -1.25 32.46
CA ILE A 88 2.79 -2.09 33.49
C ILE A 88 2.84 -1.33 34.82
N GLY A 89 1.68 -0.93 35.34
CA GLY A 89 1.45 -0.51 36.73
C GLY A 89 1.86 0.92 37.11
N GLU A 90 0.89 1.71 37.61
CA GLU A 90 1.11 2.69 38.68
C GLU A 90 0.64 2.08 40.01
#